data_AF-V2UAH8-F1
#
_entry.id   AF-V2UAH8-F1
#
_cell.length_a   1.000
_cell.length_b   1.000
_cell.length_c   1.000
_cell.angle_alpha   90.00
_cell.angle_beta   90.00
_cell.angle_gamma   90.00
#
_symmetry.space_group_name_H-M   'P 1'
#
loop_
_entity.id
_entity.type
_entity.pdbx_description
1 polymer ?
#
loop_
_entity_poly.entity_id
_entity_poly.type
_entity_poly.pdbx_seq_one_letter_code
_entity_poly.pdbx_strand_id
1 'polypeptide(L)' 'MKFIWRYTAKMHPKGSIHGLVEASTFTEAQQIVKRNEMVKSVSVVLHKNQVAARKQRYEV' A
#
# COMPACT_ATOMS: atom_id res chain seq x y z
N MET A 1 4.24 -8.33 -14.30
CA MET A 1 3.74 -9.15 -13.18
C MET A 1 3.34 -8.22 -12.05
N LYS A 2 2.19 -8.42 -11.40
CA LYS A 2 1.73 -7.60 -10.28
C LYS A 2 1.94 -8.30 -8.94
N PHE A 3 2.30 -7.54 -7.91
CA PHE A 3 2.56 -8.00 -6.56
C PHE A 3 1.68 -7.25 -5.55
N ILE A 4 1.35 -7.91 -4.45
CA ILE A 4 0.69 -7.28 -3.32
C ILE A 4 1.75 -6.73 -2.36
N TRP A 5 1.64 -5.44 -2.06
CA TRP A 5 2.48 -4.69 -1.15
C TRP A 5 1.67 -4.34 0.10
N ARG A 6 2.29 -4.44 1.27
CA ARG A 6 1.73 -3.88 2.51
C ARG A 6 2.13 -2.42 2.57
N TYR A 7 1.20 -1.55 2.94
CA TYR A 7 1.52 -0.15 3.17
C TYR A 7 1.12 0.30 4.57
N THR A 8 1.83 1.33 5.04
CA THR A 8 1.47 2.15 6.19
C THR A 8 1.54 3.59 5.74
N ALA A 9 0.40 4.29 5.72
CA ALA A 9 0.31 5.69 5.36
C ALA A 9 -0.02 6.53 6.60
N LYS A 10 0.79 7.56 6.87
CA LYS A 10 0.52 8.54 7.93
C LYS A 10 -0.40 9.60 7.36
N MET A 11 -1.50 9.88 8.06
CA MET A 11 -2.53 10.82 7.64
C MET A 11 -2.35 12.19 8.31
N HIS A 12 -2.67 13.25 7.60
CA HIS A 12 -2.86 14.60 8.14
C HIS A 12 -4.33 14.78 8.60
N PRO A 13 -4.61 15.47 9.72
CA PRO A 13 -3.67 16.01 10.70
C PRO A 13 -3.11 14.95 11.68
N LYS A 14 -3.82 13.84 11.88
CA LYS A 14 -3.38 12.72 12.73
C LYS A 14 -3.98 11.41 12.24
N GLY A 15 -3.26 10.31 12.47
CA GLY A 15 -3.73 8.95 12.20
C GLY A 15 -2.78 8.19 11.28
N SER A 16 -3.01 6.89 11.20
CA SER A 16 -2.31 6.01 10.27
C SER A 16 -3.31 5.04 9.66
N ILE A 17 -3.18 4.80 8.37
CA ILE A 17 -3.90 3.75 7.65
C ILE A 17 -2.91 2.66 7.26
N HIS A 18 -3.36 1.41 7.35
CA HIS A 18 -2.59 0.25 6.96
C HIS A 18 -3.44 -0.58 6.02
N GLY A 19 -2.83 -1.09 4.96
CA GLY A 19 -3.54 -1.84 3.96
C GLY A 19 -2.63 -2.62 3.05
N LEU A 20 -3.25 -3.19 2.03
CA LEU A 20 -2.59 -3.90 0.96
C LEU A 20 -2.87 -3.16 -0.35
N VAL A 21 -1.88 -3.09 -1.23
CA VAL A 21 -2.04 -2.51 -2.56
C VAL A 21 -1.38 -3.42 -3.60
N GLU A 22 -2.06 -3.64 -4.73
CA GLU A 22 -1.50 -4.37 -5.85
C GLU A 22 -0.75 -3.41 -6.80
N ALA A 23 0.53 -3.68 -7.03
CA ALA A 23 1.35 -2.90 -7.97
C ALA A 23 2.46 -3.76 -8.57
N SER A 24 2.92 -3.40 -9.77
CA SER A 24 4.05 -4.03 -10.42
C SER A 24 5.39 -3.59 -9.83
N THR A 25 5.50 -2.37 -9.29
CA THR A 25 6.74 -1.86 -8.70
C THR A 25 6.52 -1.21 -7.33
N PHE A 26 7.61 -1.06 -6.57
CA PHE A 26 7.61 -0.33 -5.31
C PHE A 26 7.14 1.12 -5.50
N THR A 27 7.65 1.81 -6.52
CA THR A 27 7.31 3.21 -6.81
C THR A 27 5.83 3.36 -7.16
N GLU A 28 5.29 2.43 -7.96
CA GLU A 28 3.87 2.41 -8.30
C GLU A 28 2.99 2.18 -7.06
N ALA A 29 3.35 1.24 -6.18
CA ALA A 29 2.65 1.01 -4.91
C ALA A 29 2.62 2.29 -4.05
N GLN A 30 3.74 3.01 -3.95
CA GLN A 30 3.77 4.28 -3.24
C GLN A 30 2.89 5.35 -3.88
N GLN A 31 2.90 5.43 -5.21
CA GLN A 31 2.10 6.42 -5.94
C GLN A 31 0.60 6.18 -5.76
N ILE A 32 0.14 4.93 -5.84
CA ILE A 32 -1.29 4.59 -5.63
C ILE A 32 -1.74 5.06 -4.24
N VAL A 33 -0.98 4.75 -3.19
CA VAL A 33 -1.33 5.14 -1.81
C VAL A 33 -1.24 6.67 -1.61
N LYS A 34 -0.27 7.34 -2.23
CA LYS A 34 -0.12 8.80 -2.16
C LYS A 34 -1.18 9.59 -2.94
N ARG A 35 -2.03 8.96 -3.76
CA ARG A 35 -3.14 9.67 -4.42
C ARG A 35 -4.13 10.26 -3.43
N ASN A 36 -4.21 9.72 -2.22
CA ASN A 36 -5.00 10.32 -1.16
C ASN A 36 -4.28 11.57 -0.62
N GLU A 37 -4.85 12.75 -0.85
CA GLU A 37 -4.28 14.04 -0.47
C GLU A 37 -4.05 14.20 1.04
N MET A 38 -4.73 13.40 1.88
CA MET A 38 -4.52 13.39 3.32
C MET A 38 -3.29 12.56 3.73
N VAL A 39 -2.67 11.80 2.83
CA VAL A 39 -1.48 11.01 3.12
C VAL A 39 -0.24 11.91 3.16
N LYS A 40 0.29 12.14 4.36
CA LYS A 40 1.52 12.89 4.59
C LYS A 40 2.77 12.10 4.20
N SER A 41 2.79 10.81 4.50
CA SER A 41 3.89 9.93 4.13
C SER A 41 3.44 8.48 4.01
N VAL A 42 4.13 7.69 3.18
CA VAL A 42 3.84 6.27 2.98
C VAL A 42 5.11 5.45 3.12
N SER A 43 5.00 4.31 3.81
CA SER A 43 5.97 3.23 3.78
C SER A 43 5.30 2.02 3.14
N VAL A 44 5.93 1.44 2.13
CA VAL A 44 5.45 0.21 1.47
C VAL A 44 6.51 -0.88 1.58
N VAL A 45 6.07 -2.13 1.73
CA VAL A 45 6.94 -3.31 1.78
C VAL A 45 6.29 -4.46 1.03
N LEU A 46 7.07 -5.27 0.32
CA LEU A 46 6.54 -6.41 -0.41
C LEU A 46 5.93 -7.42 0.56
N HIS A 47 4.70 -7.90 0.28
CA HIS A 47 4.09 -8.91 1.13
C HIS A 47 4.82 -10.25 0.98
N LYS A 48 5.42 -10.77 2.06
CA LYS A 48 6.27 -11.98 2.02
C LYS A 48 5.58 -13.20 1.41
N ASN A 49 4.29 -13.37 1.67
CA ASN A 49 3.48 -14.45 1.09
C ASN A 49 2.43 -13.88 0.15
N GLN A 50 2.69 -13.92 -1.15
CA GLN A 50 1.81 -13.40 -2.19
C GLN A 50 0.50 -14.20 -2.33
N VAL A 51 0.56 -15.52 -2.12
CA VAL A 51 -0.61 -16.41 -2.21
C VAL A 51 -1.61 -16.09 -1.11
N ALA A 52 -1.13 -15.86 0.12
CA ALA A 52 -1.97 -15.45 1.23
C ALA A 52 -2.50 -14.01 1.06
N ALA A 53 -1.67 -13.10 0.54
CA ALA A 53 -2.05 -11.70 0.35
C ALA A 53 -3.22 -11.53 -0.63
N ARG A 54 -3.25 -12.34 -1.71
CA ARG A 54 -4.34 -12.32 -2.70
C ARG A 54 -5.70 -12.76 -2.16
N LYS A 55 -5.74 -13.41 -1.00
CA LYS A 55 -6.98 -13.79 -0.32
C LYS A 55 -7.53 -12.67 0.58
N GLN A 56 -6.75 -11.61 0.79
CA GLN A 56 -7.14 -10.46 1.61
C GLN A 56 -7.65 -9.33 0.71
N ARG A 57 -8.37 -8.37 1.30
CA ARG A 57 -8.79 -7.18 0.56
C ARG A 57 -7.58 -6.28 0.33
N TYR A 58 -7.39 -5.86 -0.92
CA TYR A 58 -6.32 -4.95 -1.33
C TYR A 58 -6.87 -3.88 -2.27
N GLU A 59 -6.18 -2.75 -2.30
CA GLU A 59 -6.40 -1.65 -3.23
C GLU A 59 -5.65 -1.90 -4.54
N VAL A 60 -6.14 -1.33 -5.64
CA VAL A 60 -5.61 -1.49 -7.00
C VAL A 60 -5.46 -0.13 -7.68
#